data_AF-A0A9E1UG53-F1
#
_entry.id   AF-A0A9E1UG53-F1
#
_cell.length_a   1.000
_cell.length_b   1.000
_cell.length_c   1.000
_cell.angle_alpha   90.00
_cell.angle_beta   90.00
_cell.angle_gamma   90.00
#
_symmetry.space_group_name_H-M   'P 1'
#
loop_
_entity.id
_entity.type
_entity.pdbx_description
1 polymer ?
#
loop_
_entity_poly.entity_id
_entity_poly.type
_entity_poly.pdbx_seq_one_letter_code
_entity_poly.pdbx_strand_id
1 'polypeptide(L)'
;MLEELREFTGYFTHSWAEVREVLLELNKLEESGSLSEEVNNQIDDIVHYSGLLVQYIDEEEVEDRRLSAEAMVSMLEISHARRLLKMDLNTGESKKLLQEIHGQVYLLAASFGLAIVYAYSPDEFTSVLGQEGKQYDIARVLYTCREDIKAVETEHYLDAIITFLSLGPVIDKKDMKWEDALLLSMFIQLTWVHFPYLNVDDRDVLLRNYFYRGLVAGAAVRFHIQYHMYQSREIYDYIFRHATIVDALENSKEEVLVDMRNNTYKALSELLSKFKTKEGEEATSGFGQQEYAKSLYQDIPGRDKYTSWLLEVYYIFFHVQTVTIIKEPIYEINESVQYNSDLVSLYTWFLVESRWNNIVDYFKSKNKIVKLPVFLHQSMNTFNIENQEIVEMFMKFNSFLQKGGILKEAEDIVEFHEEDGQFHWNKDLVS
;
A
#
# COMPACT_ATOMS: atom_id res chain seq x y z
N MET A 1 -2.92 29.25 -12.76
CA MET A 1 -3.19 27.84 -13.08
C MET A 1 -4.50 27.73 -13.83
N LEU A 2 -4.52 26.97 -14.91
CA LEU A 2 -5.76 26.35 -15.39
C LEU A 2 -5.95 25.12 -14.49
N GLU A 3 -6.47 25.31 -13.27
CA GLU A 3 -6.56 24.24 -12.26
C GLU A 3 -7.54 23.17 -12.75
N GLU A 4 -7.02 22.05 -13.25
CA GLU A 4 -7.80 20.84 -13.45
C GLU A 4 -7.78 20.03 -12.16
N LEU A 5 -8.91 20.05 -11.46
CA LEU A 5 -9.16 19.16 -10.33
C LEU A 5 -9.42 17.77 -10.89
N ARG A 6 -8.66 16.80 -10.41
CA ARG A 6 -8.82 15.39 -10.78
C ARG A 6 -8.73 14.53 -9.53
N GLU A 7 -9.24 13.31 -9.64
CA GLU A 7 -8.95 12.29 -8.66
C GLU A 7 -7.49 11.84 -8.74
N PHE A 8 -6.97 11.31 -7.63
CA PHE A 8 -5.57 10.90 -7.49
C PHE A 8 -5.08 10.01 -8.65
N THR A 9 -5.83 8.98 -9.02
CA THR A 9 -5.47 8.05 -10.12
C THR A 9 -5.42 8.73 -11.49
N GLY A 10 -6.19 9.80 -11.68
CA GLY A 10 -6.28 10.57 -12.92
C GLY A 10 -5.01 11.35 -13.26
N TYR A 11 -4.06 11.46 -12.32
CA TYR A 11 -2.74 12.04 -12.59
C TYR A 11 -1.73 11.03 -13.14
N PHE A 12 -1.95 9.71 -13.00
CA PHE A 12 -0.96 8.69 -13.35
C PHE A 12 -1.20 8.06 -14.71
N THR A 13 -1.61 8.84 -15.72
CA THR A 13 -2.13 8.29 -16.99
C THR A 13 -1.08 8.08 -18.08
N HIS A 14 0.08 8.73 -18.00
CA HIS A 14 1.06 8.75 -19.08
C HIS A 14 2.17 7.70 -18.90
N SER A 15 2.54 6.98 -19.97
CA SER A 15 3.68 6.07 -19.91
C SER A 15 5.00 6.84 -19.78
N TRP A 16 6.04 6.21 -19.22
CA TRP A 16 7.37 6.81 -19.18
C TRP A 16 7.86 7.21 -20.58
N ALA A 17 7.60 6.39 -21.60
CA ALA A 17 7.99 6.70 -22.98
C ALA A 17 7.41 8.04 -23.48
N GLU A 18 6.13 8.31 -23.20
CA GLU A 18 5.47 9.57 -23.57
C GLU A 18 6.02 10.77 -22.80
N VAL A 19 6.23 10.61 -21.49
CA VAL A 19 6.77 11.68 -20.62
C VAL A 19 8.21 12.00 -21.00
N ARG A 20 9.02 10.96 -21.24
CA ARG A 20 10.43 11.06 -21.63
C ARG A 20 10.59 11.83 -22.95
N GLU A 21 9.74 11.55 -23.94
CA GLU A 21 9.72 12.31 -25.20
C GLU A 21 9.51 13.81 -24.94
N VAL A 22 8.52 14.14 -24.12
CA VAL A 22 8.19 15.54 -23.80
C VAL A 22 9.27 16.23 -22.98
N LEU A 23 9.88 15.56 -21.99
CA LEU A 23 11.01 16.11 -21.25
C LEU A 23 12.23 16.35 -22.15
N LEU A 24 12.49 15.48 -23.13
CA LEU A 24 13.55 15.68 -24.12
C LEU A 24 13.27 16.83 -25.09
N GLU A 25 12.00 17.11 -25.39
CA GLU A 25 11.59 18.30 -26.14
C GLU A 25 11.75 19.57 -25.30
N LEU A 26 11.34 19.55 -24.02
CA LEU A 26 11.52 20.66 -23.08
C LEU A 26 13.00 21.00 -22.83
N ASN A 27 13.89 20.00 -22.81
CA ASN A 27 15.35 20.19 -22.74
C ASN A 27 15.93 20.95 -23.96
N LYS A 28 15.14 21.11 -25.04
CA LYS A 28 15.54 21.88 -26.22
C LYS A 28 14.75 23.19 -26.34
N LEU A 29 14.07 23.62 -25.27
CA LEU A 29 13.35 24.89 -25.27
C LEU A 29 14.35 26.03 -25.39
N GLU A 30 14.27 26.79 -26.48
CA GLU A 30 15.17 27.91 -26.76
C GLU A 30 14.52 29.25 -26.41
N GLU A 31 15.35 30.20 -25.97
CA GLU A 31 14.93 31.60 -25.82
C GLU A 31 14.51 32.18 -27.19
N SER A 32 13.37 32.86 -27.24
CA SER A 32 12.92 33.54 -28.46
C SER A 32 12.68 35.03 -28.22
N GLY A 33 13.53 35.86 -28.84
CA GLY A 33 13.40 37.31 -28.81
C GLY A 33 13.91 37.95 -27.52
N SER A 34 13.38 39.14 -27.19
CA SER A 34 13.76 39.90 -26.00
C SER A 34 12.81 39.59 -24.85
N LEU A 35 12.95 38.40 -24.27
CA LEU A 35 12.20 37.96 -23.09
C LEU A 35 12.71 38.67 -21.82
N SER A 36 11.88 38.69 -20.78
CA SER A 36 12.29 39.20 -19.47
C SER A 36 13.20 38.20 -18.75
N GLU A 37 14.09 38.69 -17.89
CA GLU A 37 15.01 37.87 -17.07
C GLU A 37 14.29 36.75 -16.30
N GLU A 38 13.13 37.04 -15.70
CA GLU A 38 12.29 36.04 -15.01
C GLU A 38 11.86 34.88 -15.92
N VAL A 39 11.54 35.18 -17.18
CA VAL A 39 11.10 34.18 -18.16
C VAL A 39 12.30 33.34 -18.62
N ASN A 40 13.46 33.97 -18.82
CA ASN A 40 14.68 33.24 -19.17
C ASN A 40 15.10 32.29 -18.04
N ASN A 41 15.05 32.72 -16.78
CA ASN A 41 15.35 31.86 -15.65
C ASN A 41 14.40 30.65 -15.58
N GLN A 42 13.10 30.84 -15.85
CA GLN A 42 12.13 29.73 -15.91
C GLN A 42 12.45 28.74 -17.05
N ILE A 43 12.88 29.24 -18.22
CA ILE A 43 13.30 28.40 -19.34
C ILE A 43 14.56 27.61 -18.98
N ASP A 44 15.57 28.27 -18.40
CA ASP A 44 16.82 27.63 -17.97
C ASP A 44 16.56 26.52 -16.95
N ASP A 45 15.70 26.77 -15.96
CA ASP A 45 15.31 25.77 -14.97
C ASP A 45 14.56 24.59 -15.62
N ILE A 46 13.62 24.85 -16.54
CA ILE A 46 12.92 23.79 -17.27
C ILE A 46 13.91 22.93 -18.06
N VAL A 47 14.82 23.56 -18.80
CA VAL A 47 15.83 22.87 -19.62
C VAL A 47 16.71 22.01 -18.73
N HIS A 48 17.25 22.61 -17.67
CA HIS A 48 18.16 21.94 -16.74
C HIS A 48 17.50 20.74 -16.05
N TYR A 49 16.36 20.96 -15.40
CA TYR A 49 15.70 19.91 -14.62
C TYR A 49 15.05 18.84 -15.50
N SER A 50 14.55 19.17 -16.70
CA SER A 50 14.07 18.15 -17.63
C SER A 50 15.20 17.19 -18.05
N GLY A 51 16.41 17.73 -18.29
CA GLY A 51 17.59 16.92 -18.56
C GLY A 51 17.97 16.00 -17.40
N LEU A 52 18.02 16.54 -16.17
CA LEU A 52 18.34 15.77 -14.97
C LEU A 52 17.31 14.67 -14.68
N LEU A 53 16.01 14.95 -14.87
CA LEU A 53 14.94 13.97 -14.66
C LEU A 53 15.07 12.78 -15.61
N VAL A 54 15.32 13.03 -16.91
CA VAL A 54 15.54 11.96 -17.89
C VAL A 54 16.76 11.13 -17.53
N GLN A 55 17.87 11.79 -17.19
CA GLN A 55 19.09 11.10 -16.79
C GLN A 55 18.86 10.22 -15.55
N TYR A 56 18.23 10.78 -14.51
CA TYR A 56 17.96 10.07 -13.27
C TYR A 56 17.19 8.77 -13.49
N ILE A 57 16.14 8.79 -14.33
CA ILE A 57 15.29 7.61 -14.57
C ILE A 57 15.95 6.60 -15.51
N ASP A 58 16.60 7.07 -16.59
CA ASP A 58 17.27 6.18 -17.56
C ASP A 58 18.49 5.46 -16.95
N GLU A 59 19.13 6.05 -15.93
CA GLU A 59 20.30 5.49 -15.23
C GLU A 59 19.96 4.70 -13.95
N GLU A 60 18.69 4.66 -13.51
CA GLU A 60 18.29 3.94 -12.30
C GLU A 60 18.23 2.42 -12.56
N GLU A 61 19.23 1.70 -12.02
CA GLU A 61 19.35 0.25 -12.18
C GLU A 61 18.42 -0.55 -11.23
N VAL A 62 17.99 0.06 -10.12
CA VAL A 62 17.10 -0.61 -9.17
C VAL A 62 15.65 -0.50 -9.65
N GLU A 63 15.08 -1.63 -10.10
CA GLU A 63 13.75 -1.68 -10.72
C GLU A 63 12.66 -0.99 -9.88
N ASP A 64 12.58 -1.27 -8.58
CA ASP A 64 11.57 -0.66 -7.70
C ASP A 64 11.70 0.87 -7.62
N ARG A 65 12.94 1.39 -7.57
CA ARG A 65 13.19 2.84 -7.55
C ARG A 65 12.85 3.48 -8.89
N ARG A 66 13.14 2.78 -9.99
CA ARG A 66 12.80 3.23 -11.34
C ARG A 66 11.29 3.29 -11.52
N LEU A 67 10.55 2.27 -11.10
CA LEU A 67 9.08 2.23 -11.21
C LEU A 67 8.42 3.35 -10.37
N SER A 68 8.90 3.59 -9.15
CA SER A 68 8.46 4.73 -8.32
C SER A 68 8.72 6.06 -9.03
N ALA A 69 9.91 6.24 -9.61
CA ALA A 69 10.24 7.46 -10.33
C ALA A 69 9.40 7.66 -11.60
N GLU A 70 9.21 6.61 -12.39
CA GLU A 70 8.35 6.60 -13.58
C GLU A 70 6.90 6.95 -13.23
N ALA A 71 6.38 6.44 -12.12
CA ALA A 71 5.03 6.78 -11.64
C ALA A 71 4.93 8.26 -11.28
N MET A 72 5.88 8.80 -10.52
CA MET A 72 5.87 10.22 -10.14
C MET A 72 5.97 11.16 -11.35
N VAL A 73 6.89 10.92 -12.29
CA VAL A 73 7.00 11.78 -13.48
C VAL A 73 5.82 11.61 -14.43
N SER A 74 5.08 10.50 -14.35
CA SER A 74 3.83 10.31 -15.12
C SER A 74 2.75 11.33 -14.81
N MET A 75 2.89 12.05 -13.69
CA MET A 75 2.02 13.15 -13.30
C MET A 75 2.23 14.40 -14.14
N LEU A 76 3.36 14.57 -14.86
CA LEU A 76 3.60 15.74 -15.70
C LEU A 76 2.44 15.94 -16.70
N GLU A 77 1.90 17.16 -16.75
CA GLU A 77 0.83 17.52 -17.69
C GLU A 77 1.38 17.65 -19.12
N ILE A 78 1.57 16.51 -19.79
CA ILE A 78 2.23 16.46 -21.11
C ILE A 78 1.48 17.25 -22.19
N SER A 79 0.17 17.42 -22.06
CA SER A 79 -0.66 18.20 -22.99
C SER A 79 -0.34 19.70 -22.89
N HIS A 80 -0.11 20.19 -21.67
CA HIS A 80 0.28 21.56 -21.37
C HIS A 80 1.71 21.83 -21.83
N ALA A 81 2.64 20.92 -21.57
CA ALA A 81 4.02 21.00 -22.05
C ALA A 81 4.09 21.04 -23.59
N ARG A 82 3.38 20.14 -24.28
CA ARG A 82 3.31 20.13 -25.75
C ARG A 82 2.66 21.36 -26.35
N ARG A 83 1.72 22.00 -25.64
CA ARG A 83 1.13 23.28 -26.06
C ARG A 83 2.15 24.41 -25.90
N LEU A 84 2.85 24.47 -24.77
CA LEU A 84 3.92 25.46 -24.51
C LEU A 84 4.98 25.44 -25.62
N LEU A 85 5.46 24.24 -25.98
CA LEU A 85 6.47 24.02 -27.04
C LEU A 85 6.07 24.55 -28.43
N LYS A 86 4.78 24.86 -28.65
CA LYS A 86 4.24 25.35 -29.93
C LYS A 86 3.86 26.83 -29.90
N MET A 87 4.01 27.52 -28.77
CA MET A 87 3.54 28.89 -28.57
C MET A 87 4.66 29.92 -28.70
N ASP A 88 4.28 31.14 -29.08
CA ASP A 88 5.15 32.32 -28.92
C ASP A 88 5.21 32.70 -27.44
N LEU A 89 6.40 32.62 -26.85
CA LEU A 89 6.64 32.84 -25.42
C LEU A 89 6.38 34.28 -24.96
N ASN A 90 6.20 35.23 -25.88
CA ASN A 90 5.89 36.63 -25.58
C ASN A 90 4.43 36.88 -25.17
N THR A 91 3.53 35.90 -25.35
CA THR A 91 2.11 36.07 -25.06
C THR A 91 1.79 35.95 -23.57
N GLY A 92 0.69 36.54 -23.10
CA GLY A 92 0.25 36.39 -21.71
C GLY A 92 -0.18 34.96 -21.35
N GLU A 93 -0.59 34.18 -22.35
CA GLU A 93 -1.02 32.79 -22.20
C GLU A 93 0.17 31.84 -22.09
N SER A 94 1.18 32.00 -22.96
CA SER A 94 2.43 31.23 -22.88
C SER A 94 3.16 31.45 -21.56
N LYS A 95 3.17 32.67 -21.01
CA LYS A 95 3.80 32.96 -19.71
C LYS A 95 3.13 32.21 -18.55
N LYS A 96 1.79 32.10 -18.55
CA LYS A 96 1.06 31.33 -17.54
C LYS A 96 1.36 29.84 -17.65
N LEU A 97 1.42 29.33 -18.87
CA LEU A 97 1.71 27.92 -19.14
C LEU A 97 3.17 27.58 -18.81
N LEU A 98 4.10 28.50 -19.10
CA LEU A 98 5.51 28.41 -18.73
C LEU A 98 5.67 28.31 -17.22
N GLN A 99 5.03 29.20 -16.45
CA GLN A 99 5.07 29.17 -14.99
C GLN A 99 4.51 27.84 -14.43
N GLU A 100 3.46 27.31 -15.04
CA GLU A 100 2.86 26.04 -14.63
C GLU A 100 3.81 24.86 -14.87
N ILE A 101 4.39 24.76 -16.07
CA ILE A 101 5.34 23.70 -16.41
C ILE A 101 6.64 23.84 -15.62
N HIS A 102 7.14 25.06 -15.42
CA HIS A 102 8.29 25.35 -14.56
C HIS A 102 8.04 24.82 -13.14
N GLY A 103 6.89 25.15 -12.55
CA GLY A 103 6.50 24.64 -11.23
C GLY A 103 6.43 23.11 -11.18
N GLN A 104 5.82 22.46 -12.16
CA GLN A 104 5.73 20.99 -12.19
C GLN A 104 7.11 20.33 -12.31
N VAL A 105 7.94 20.77 -13.25
CA VAL A 105 9.29 20.23 -13.46
C VAL A 105 10.18 20.45 -12.23
N TYR A 106 10.12 21.64 -11.63
CA TYR A 106 10.86 21.96 -10.41
C TYR A 106 10.44 21.09 -9.23
N LEU A 107 9.14 20.92 -8.98
CA LEU A 107 8.63 20.09 -7.89
C LEU A 107 8.95 18.61 -8.10
N LEU A 108 8.86 18.10 -9.34
CA LEU A 108 9.33 16.76 -9.67
C LEU A 108 10.84 16.63 -9.38
N ALA A 109 11.67 17.59 -9.82
CA ALA A 109 13.10 17.57 -9.54
C ALA A 109 13.41 17.60 -8.02
N ALA A 110 12.67 18.39 -7.25
CA ALA A 110 12.77 18.42 -5.79
C ALA A 110 12.43 17.06 -5.17
N SER A 111 11.39 16.38 -5.66
CA SER A 111 10.97 15.05 -5.19
C SER A 111 12.02 13.95 -5.42
N PHE A 112 12.97 14.13 -6.35
CA PHE A 112 14.09 13.22 -6.57
C PHE A 112 15.39 13.64 -5.87
N GLY A 113 15.42 14.85 -5.28
CA GLY A 113 16.61 15.44 -4.69
C GLY A 113 17.57 16.05 -5.72
N LEU A 114 17.05 16.42 -6.90
CA LEU A 114 17.81 17.02 -8.00
C LEU A 114 17.79 18.56 -7.96
N ALA A 115 16.75 19.15 -7.36
CA ALA A 115 16.66 20.58 -7.14
C ALA A 115 17.49 21.03 -5.93
N ILE A 116 17.98 22.27 -5.97
CA ILE A 116 18.76 22.86 -4.87
C ILE A 116 17.77 23.34 -3.79
N VAL A 117 17.37 22.42 -2.92
CA VAL A 117 16.41 22.64 -1.83
C VAL A 117 17.01 22.09 -0.54
N TYR A 118 16.75 22.75 0.60
CA TYR A 118 17.25 22.30 1.91
C TYR A 118 16.14 21.62 2.71
N ALA A 119 16.38 20.42 3.24
CA ALA A 119 15.40 19.71 4.04
C ALA A 119 14.89 20.53 5.26
N TYR A 120 13.67 20.25 5.68
CA TYR A 120 13.17 20.64 6.99
C TYR A 120 13.94 19.86 8.07
N SER A 121 14.15 20.50 9.22
CA SER A 121 14.53 19.74 10.42
C SER A 121 13.31 18.95 10.94
N PRO A 122 13.50 17.86 11.72
CA PRO A 122 12.39 17.11 12.32
C PRO A 122 11.34 17.95 13.04
N ASP A 123 11.78 18.89 13.88
CA ASP A 123 10.90 19.79 14.63
C ASP A 123 10.12 20.74 13.71
N GLU A 124 10.79 21.27 12.68
CA GLU A 124 10.18 22.17 11.71
C GLU A 124 9.14 21.44 10.85
N PHE A 125 9.46 20.24 10.37
CA PHE A 125 8.57 19.42 9.57
C PHE A 125 7.28 19.05 10.32
N THR A 126 7.43 18.59 11.57
CA THR A 126 6.30 18.26 12.45
C THR A 126 5.42 19.49 12.71
N SER A 127 6.04 20.65 12.96
CA SER A 127 5.29 21.90 13.16
C SER A 127 4.57 22.37 11.89
N VAL A 128 5.11 22.06 10.71
CA VAL A 128 4.55 22.48 9.43
C VAL A 128 3.35 21.61 9.04
N LEU A 129 3.46 20.28 9.17
CA LEU A 129 2.35 19.38 8.88
C LEU A 129 1.27 19.39 9.97
N GLY A 130 1.63 19.64 11.22
CA GLY A 130 0.70 19.64 12.36
C GLY A 130 -0.14 20.92 12.54
N GLN A 131 0.03 21.95 11.70
CA GLN A 131 -0.69 23.23 11.85
C GLN A 131 -1.65 23.46 10.68
N GLU A 132 -2.95 23.37 10.95
CA GLU A 132 -3.99 23.77 10.01
C GLU A 132 -3.80 25.23 9.57
N GLY A 133 -3.70 25.45 8.26
CA GLY A 133 -3.75 26.78 7.66
C GLY A 133 -2.42 27.52 7.48
N LYS A 134 -1.25 26.92 7.77
CA LYS A 134 0.04 27.49 7.35
C LYS A 134 0.39 27.12 5.90
N GLN A 135 0.87 28.11 5.16
CA GLN A 135 1.52 27.89 3.87
C GLN A 135 2.88 27.24 4.13
N TYR A 136 3.13 26.09 3.51
CA TYR A 136 4.41 25.41 3.53
C TYR A 136 5.01 25.37 2.13
N ASP A 137 6.34 25.34 2.08
CA ASP A 137 7.06 25.16 0.83
C ASP A 137 6.98 23.69 0.41
N ILE A 138 6.20 23.42 -0.64
CA ILE A 138 5.97 22.08 -1.20
C ILE A 138 7.27 21.45 -1.67
N ALA A 139 8.15 22.20 -2.34
CA ALA A 139 9.43 21.67 -2.82
C ALA A 139 10.29 21.20 -1.64
N ARG A 140 10.25 21.96 -0.54
CA ARG A 140 10.96 21.62 0.69
C ARG A 140 10.39 20.39 1.39
N VAL A 141 9.06 20.23 1.40
CA VAL A 141 8.41 19.02 1.92
C VAL A 141 8.82 17.80 1.10
N LEU A 142 8.70 17.87 -0.24
CA LEU A 142 9.07 16.79 -1.15
C LEU A 142 10.54 16.39 -0.99
N TYR A 143 11.44 17.37 -0.92
CA TYR A 143 12.87 17.12 -0.71
C TYR A 143 13.14 16.47 0.65
N THR A 144 12.46 16.90 1.71
CA THR A 144 12.61 16.31 3.06
C THR A 144 12.20 14.84 3.06
N CYS A 145 11.04 14.52 2.49
CA CYS A 145 10.59 13.13 2.37
C CYS A 145 11.54 12.29 1.52
N ARG A 146 12.09 12.86 0.45
CA ARG A 146 13.05 12.16 -0.41
C ARG A 146 14.35 11.80 0.31
N GLU A 147 14.87 12.71 1.12
CA GLU A 147 16.06 12.43 1.92
C GLU A 147 15.79 11.33 2.95
N ASP A 148 14.58 11.29 3.52
CA ASP A 148 14.15 10.23 4.44
C ASP A 148 14.05 8.87 3.75
N ILE A 149 13.45 8.80 2.54
CA ILE A 149 13.38 7.56 1.72
C ILE A 149 14.78 6.99 1.43
N LYS A 150 15.81 7.85 1.29
CA LYS A 150 17.19 7.43 1.03
C LYS A 150 17.94 7.04 2.31
N ALA A 151 17.49 7.51 3.46
CA ALA A 151 18.17 7.28 4.73
C ALA A 151 17.91 5.85 5.24
N VAL A 152 18.92 5.27 5.88
CA VAL A 152 18.88 3.88 6.36
C VAL A 152 18.19 3.76 7.74
N GLU A 153 18.06 4.86 8.49
CA GLU A 153 17.72 4.82 9.92
C GLU A 153 16.70 5.88 10.41
N THR A 154 16.02 6.62 9.54
CA THR A 154 15.17 7.73 10.02
C THR A 154 13.67 7.41 9.93
N GLU A 155 13.03 7.41 11.09
CA GLU A 155 11.57 7.31 11.28
C GLU A 155 10.98 8.66 11.74
N HIS A 156 11.78 9.73 11.73
CA HIS A 156 11.50 10.99 12.42
C HIS A 156 10.26 11.74 11.90
N TYR A 157 9.85 11.48 10.67
CA TYR A 157 8.76 12.18 10.01
C TYR A 157 7.49 11.33 9.89
N LEU A 158 7.57 10.03 10.21
CA LEU A 158 6.50 9.06 9.94
C LEU A 158 5.23 9.37 10.72
N ASP A 159 5.34 9.66 12.03
CA ASP A 159 4.18 9.95 12.87
C ASP A 159 3.35 11.14 12.33
N ALA A 160 4.03 12.21 11.91
CA ALA A 160 3.39 13.39 11.35
C ALA A 160 2.71 13.08 10.01
N ILE A 161 3.35 12.28 9.15
CA ILE A 161 2.81 11.89 7.85
C ILE A 161 1.63 10.94 8.00
N ILE A 162 1.72 9.93 8.87
CA ILE A 162 0.63 8.98 9.11
C ILE A 162 -0.57 9.70 9.73
N THR A 163 -0.33 10.64 10.65
CA THR A 163 -1.39 11.50 11.19
C THR A 163 -2.09 12.27 10.07
N PHE A 164 -1.33 12.86 9.14
CA PHE A 164 -1.89 13.56 7.98
C PHE A 164 -2.69 12.62 7.06
N LEU A 165 -2.16 11.44 6.75
CA LEU A 165 -2.83 10.42 5.93
C LEU A 165 -4.10 9.86 6.61
N SER A 166 -4.16 9.86 7.94
CA SER A 166 -5.32 9.39 8.69
C SER A 166 -6.51 10.38 8.67
N LEU A 167 -6.31 11.59 8.14
CA LEU A 167 -7.37 12.60 8.06
C LEU A 167 -8.39 12.24 6.97
N GLY A 168 -9.66 12.07 7.35
CA GLY A 168 -10.78 11.75 6.43
C GLY A 168 -10.84 12.62 5.16
N PRO A 169 -10.64 13.96 5.22
CA PRO A 169 -10.61 14.80 4.03
C PRO A 169 -9.51 14.46 3.02
N VAL A 170 -8.43 13.79 3.42
CA VAL A 170 -7.35 13.32 2.53
C VAL A 170 -7.74 11.98 1.91
N ILE A 171 -8.40 11.11 2.68
CA ILE A 171 -8.87 9.80 2.24
C ILE A 171 -9.95 9.96 1.15
N ASP A 172 -10.93 10.85 1.36
CA ASP A 172 -12.12 10.96 0.50
C ASP A 172 -12.02 12.03 -0.61
N LYS A 173 -10.85 12.68 -0.78
CA LYS A 173 -10.70 13.80 -1.72
C LYS A 173 -10.79 13.34 -3.18
N LYS A 174 -11.90 13.68 -3.84
CA LYS A 174 -12.10 13.44 -5.29
C LYS A 174 -11.54 14.57 -6.16
N ASP A 175 -11.55 15.79 -5.66
CA ASP A 175 -11.06 16.96 -6.38
C ASP A 175 -9.72 17.41 -5.78
N MET A 176 -8.63 16.84 -6.29
CA MET A 176 -7.28 17.13 -5.84
C MET A 176 -6.60 18.11 -6.80
N LYS A 177 -5.72 18.97 -6.30
CA LYS A 177 -4.80 19.74 -7.15
C LYS A 177 -3.59 18.87 -7.49
N TRP A 178 -2.93 19.17 -8.60
CA TRP A 178 -1.73 18.44 -9.02
C TRP A 178 -0.64 18.37 -7.92
N GLU A 179 -0.37 19.50 -7.26
CA GLU A 179 0.63 19.60 -6.20
C GLU A 179 0.25 18.80 -4.93
N ASP A 180 -1.05 18.78 -4.58
CA ASP A 180 -1.57 17.95 -3.50
C ASP A 180 -1.42 16.46 -3.83
N ALA A 181 -1.66 16.07 -5.09
CA ALA A 181 -1.50 14.70 -5.54
C ALA A 181 -0.03 14.28 -5.51
N LEU A 182 0.89 15.16 -5.88
CA LEU A 182 2.33 14.89 -5.84
C LEU A 182 2.80 14.70 -4.38
N LEU A 183 2.35 15.56 -3.47
CA LEU A 183 2.62 15.44 -2.03
C LEU A 183 2.07 14.13 -1.47
N LEU A 184 0.81 13.81 -1.77
CA LEU A 184 0.19 12.57 -1.33
C LEU A 184 0.94 11.34 -1.84
N SER A 185 1.35 11.35 -3.12
CA SER A 185 2.17 10.29 -3.71
C SER A 185 3.48 10.08 -2.94
N MET A 186 4.18 11.17 -2.62
CA MET A 186 5.43 11.12 -1.84
C MET A 186 5.21 10.57 -0.42
N PHE A 187 4.16 11.02 0.28
CA PHE A 187 3.81 10.50 1.61
C PHE A 187 3.45 9.02 1.59
N ILE A 188 2.68 8.57 0.60
CA ILE A 188 2.35 7.17 0.39
C ILE A 188 3.62 6.35 0.15
N GLN A 189 4.52 6.79 -0.74
CA GLN A 189 5.76 6.08 -1.01
C GLN A 189 6.65 5.96 0.24
N LEU A 190 6.85 7.06 0.97
CA LEU A 190 7.65 7.05 2.19
C LEU A 190 7.06 6.10 3.25
N THR A 191 5.75 6.17 3.49
CA THR A 191 5.11 5.28 4.47
C THR A 191 5.16 3.81 4.05
N TRP A 192 5.08 3.49 2.76
CA TRP A 192 5.29 2.12 2.27
C TRP A 192 6.72 1.63 2.46
N VAL A 193 7.74 2.48 2.27
CA VAL A 193 9.15 2.14 2.52
C VAL A 193 9.36 1.70 3.97
N HIS A 194 8.69 2.37 4.92
CA HIS A 194 8.76 2.07 6.34
C HIS A 194 7.70 1.09 6.85
N PHE A 195 6.78 0.63 6.00
CA PHE A 195 5.69 -0.30 6.34
C PHE A 195 6.08 -1.46 7.27
N PRO A 196 7.23 -2.14 7.07
CA PRO A 196 7.63 -3.26 7.94
C PRO A 196 7.85 -2.88 9.40
N TYR A 197 8.24 -1.63 9.66
CA TYR A 197 8.61 -1.09 10.96
C TYR A 197 7.48 -0.35 11.66
N LEU A 198 6.41 -0.01 10.92
CA LEU A 198 5.22 0.61 11.49
C LEU A 198 4.54 -0.29 12.53
N ASN A 199 3.87 0.34 13.49
CA ASN A 199 3.02 -0.36 14.45
C ASN A 199 1.77 -0.95 13.75
N VAL A 200 0.99 -1.76 14.48
CA VAL A 200 -0.16 -2.48 13.90
C VAL A 200 -1.23 -1.51 13.38
N ASP A 201 -1.52 -0.44 14.11
CA ASP A 201 -2.58 0.52 13.78
C ASP A 201 -2.22 1.33 12.54
N ASP A 202 -0.98 1.79 12.44
CA ASP A 202 -0.49 2.54 11.29
C ASP A 202 -0.45 1.68 10.02
N ARG A 203 -0.07 0.40 10.15
CA ARG A 203 -0.17 -0.56 9.03
C ARG A 203 -1.61 -0.76 8.60
N ASP A 204 -2.54 -0.89 9.53
CA ASP A 204 -3.97 -1.04 9.23
C ASP A 204 -4.50 0.20 8.49
N VAL A 205 -4.11 1.41 8.89
CA VAL A 205 -4.44 2.65 8.16
C VAL A 205 -3.95 2.60 6.72
N LEU A 206 -2.69 2.22 6.48
CA LEU A 206 -2.14 2.14 5.12
C LEU A 206 -2.84 1.05 4.29
N LEU A 207 -3.06 -0.13 4.85
CA LEU A 207 -3.70 -1.25 4.16
C LEU A 207 -5.15 -0.94 3.79
N ARG A 208 -5.91 -0.32 4.71
CA ARG A 208 -7.34 -0.04 4.48
C ARG A 208 -7.56 1.14 3.53
N ASN A 209 -6.68 2.13 3.53
CA ASN A 209 -6.93 3.42 2.87
C ASN A 209 -5.97 3.76 1.72
N TYR A 210 -4.82 3.08 1.61
CA TYR A 210 -3.72 3.47 0.71
C TYR A 210 -3.01 2.28 0.02
N PHE A 211 -3.64 1.11 -0.03
CA PHE A 211 -3.07 -0.07 -0.69
C PHE A 211 -3.10 0.06 -2.22
N TYR A 212 -4.27 0.28 -2.79
CA TYR A 212 -4.42 0.52 -4.23
C TYR A 212 -3.74 1.83 -4.65
N ARG A 213 -3.90 2.90 -3.86
CA ARG A 213 -3.21 4.18 -4.11
C ARG A 213 -1.68 4.05 -4.02
N GLY A 214 -1.16 3.15 -3.17
CA GLY A 214 0.26 2.79 -3.11
C GLY A 214 0.78 2.25 -4.43
N LEU A 215 0.05 1.31 -5.03
CA LEU A 215 0.39 0.74 -6.33
C LEU A 215 0.33 1.79 -7.46
N VAL A 216 -0.69 2.66 -7.43
CA VAL A 216 -0.85 3.77 -8.37
C VAL A 216 0.31 4.76 -8.27
N ALA A 217 0.72 5.10 -7.04
CA ALA A 217 1.84 5.97 -6.74
C ALA A 217 3.20 5.36 -7.10
N GLY A 218 3.26 4.09 -7.53
CA GLY A 218 4.49 3.38 -7.85
C GLY A 218 5.29 2.91 -6.62
N ALA A 219 4.67 2.85 -5.44
CA ALA A 219 5.30 2.24 -4.27
C ALA A 219 5.47 0.73 -4.49
N ALA A 220 6.57 0.15 -4.01
CA ALA A 220 6.86 -1.28 -4.08
C ALA A 220 6.04 -2.07 -3.04
N VAL A 221 4.71 -1.91 -3.04
CA VAL A 221 3.78 -2.46 -2.04
C VAL A 221 3.98 -3.95 -1.84
N ARG A 222 4.12 -4.71 -2.94
CA ARG A 222 4.40 -6.14 -2.90
C ARG A 222 5.68 -6.46 -2.14
N PHE A 223 6.77 -5.76 -2.45
CA PHE A 223 8.05 -5.97 -1.79
C PHE A 223 7.95 -5.70 -0.30
N HIS A 224 7.34 -4.57 0.11
CA HIS A 224 7.23 -4.20 1.52
C HIS A 224 6.31 -5.14 2.31
N ILE A 225 5.22 -5.61 1.72
CA ILE A 225 4.37 -6.65 2.32
C ILE A 225 5.13 -7.97 2.47
N GLN A 226 5.81 -8.42 1.42
CA GLN A 226 6.63 -9.64 1.48
C GLN A 226 7.71 -9.54 2.55
N TYR A 227 8.44 -8.43 2.58
CA TYR A 227 9.48 -8.20 3.58
C TYR A 227 8.91 -8.17 5.01
N HIS A 228 7.80 -7.47 5.23
CA HIS A 228 7.10 -7.45 6.52
C HIS A 228 6.68 -8.86 6.97
N MET A 229 6.18 -9.70 6.05
CA MET A 229 5.82 -11.08 6.35
C MET A 229 7.07 -11.93 6.64
N TYR A 230 8.14 -11.83 5.84
CA TYR A 230 9.35 -12.66 6.03
C TYR A 230 10.23 -12.25 7.22
N GLN A 231 9.99 -11.09 7.85
CA GLN A 231 10.65 -10.72 9.10
C GLN A 231 10.17 -11.54 10.31
N SER A 232 9.06 -12.26 10.21
CA SER A 232 8.56 -13.10 11.30
C SER A 232 9.52 -14.26 11.58
N ARG A 233 9.97 -14.39 12.84
CA ARG A 233 10.85 -15.49 13.28
C ARG A 233 10.08 -16.77 13.60
N GLU A 234 8.80 -16.64 13.92
CA GLU A 234 7.93 -17.73 14.34
C GLU A 234 6.80 -17.94 13.34
N ILE A 235 6.39 -19.20 13.16
CA ILE A 235 5.31 -19.58 12.25
C ILE A 235 3.98 -18.90 12.60
N TYR A 236 3.74 -18.65 13.89
CA TYR A 236 2.55 -17.95 14.34
C TYR A 236 2.58 -16.47 13.91
N ASP A 237 3.66 -15.74 14.17
CA ASP A 237 3.80 -14.32 13.79
C ASP A 237 3.64 -14.17 12.28
N TYR A 238 4.20 -15.11 11.51
CA TYR A 238 3.99 -15.20 10.07
C TYR A 238 2.50 -15.27 9.71
N ILE A 239 1.76 -16.21 10.31
CA ILE A 239 0.31 -16.39 10.05
C ILE A 239 -0.50 -15.18 10.50
N PHE A 240 -0.18 -14.58 11.65
CA PHE A 240 -0.85 -13.40 12.16
C PHE A 240 -0.70 -12.20 11.22
N ARG A 241 0.50 -11.96 10.68
CA ARG A 241 0.74 -10.92 9.67
C ARG A 241 -0.06 -11.16 8.40
N HIS A 242 -0.13 -12.41 7.94
CA HIS A 242 -0.98 -12.77 6.79
C HIS A 242 -2.47 -12.50 7.07
N ALA A 243 -2.99 -12.93 8.22
CA ALA A 243 -4.39 -12.77 8.58
C ALA A 243 -4.79 -11.29 8.72
N THR A 244 -3.95 -10.47 9.35
CA THR A 244 -4.20 -9.03 9.53
C THR A 244 -4.18 -8.27 8.20
N ILE A 245 -3.26 -8.60 7.29
CA ILE A 245 -3.26 -8.02 5.94
C ILE A 245 -4.53 -8.40 5.16
N VAL A 246 -4.93 -9.68 5.21
CA VAL A 246 -6.15 -10.13 4.52
C VAL A 246 -7.38 -9.42 5.08
N ASP A 247 -7.52 -9.33 6.41
CA ASP A 247 -8.65 -8.62 7.04
C ASP A 247 -8.69 -7.14 6.64
N ALA A 248 -7.56 -6.44 6.68
CA ALA A 248 -7.49 -5.04 6.30
C ALA A 248 -7.90 -4.82 4.83
N LEU A 249 -7.49 -5.72 3.92
CA LEU A 249 -7.86 -5.63 2.50
C LEU A 249 -9.32 -6.04 2.24
N GLU A 250 -9.83 -7.06 2.92
CA GLU A 250 -11.26 -7.45 2.85
C GLU A 250 -12.17 -6.34 3.42
N ASN A 251 -11.64 -5.49 4.32
CA ASN A 251 -12.31 -4.31 4.88
C ASN A 251 -11.76 -2.97 4.33
N SER A 252 -11.14 -2.99 3.14
CA SER A 252 -10.61 -1.78 2.51
C SER A 252 -11.70 -0.73 2.28
N LYS A 253 -11.34 0.53 2.51
CA LYS A 253 -12.15 1.72 2.26
C LYS A 253 -11.82 2.38 0.92
N GLU A 254 -10.86 1.84 0.18
CA GLU A 254 -10.48 2.41 -1.11
C GLU A 254 -11.54 2.17 -2.18
N GLU A 255 -11.75 3.20 -3.00
CA GLU A 255 -12.57 3.13 -4.20
C GLU A 255 -11.67 2.96 -5.43
N VAL A 256 -12.01 2.00 -6.28
CA VAL A 256 -11.34 1.73 -7.55
C VAL A 256 -12.24 2.20 -8.68
N LEU A 257 -11.70 3.08 -9.51
CA LEU A 257 -12.35 3.52 -10.74
C LEU A 257 -12.49 2.32 -11.67
N VAL A 258 -13.71 1.98 -12.07
CA VAL A 258 -13.99 0.86 -13.00
C VAL A 258 -14.59 1.32 -14.33
N ASP A 259 -15.10 2.56 -14.41
CA ASP A 259 -15.58 3.15 -15.65
C ASP A 259 -15.32 4.67 -15.67
N MET A 260 -14.39 5.11 -16.54
CA MET A 260 -14.06 6.52 -16.74
C MET A 260 -15.23 7.32 -17.34
N ARG A 261 -16.06 6.73 -18.21
CA ARG A 261 -17.10 7.47 -18.94
C ARG A 261 -18.23 7.91 -18.01
N ASN A 262 -18.57 7.05 -17.05
CA ASN A 262 -19.63 7.28 -16.08
C ASN A 262 -19.09 7.67 -14.69
N ASN A 263 -17.77 7.91 -14.56
CA ASN A 263 -17.10 8.16 -13.29
C ASN A 263 -17.52 7.17 -12.20
N THR A 264 -17.54 5.88 -12.54
CA THR A 264 -18.09 4.83 -11.68
C THR A 264 -16.97 4.16 -10.89
N TYR A 265 -17.18 4.12 -9.58
CA TYR A 265 -16.26 3.53 -8.61
C TYR A 265 -16.89 2.30 -7.97
N LYS A 266 -16.03 1.36 -7.58
CA LYS A 266 -16.39 0.24 -6.73
C LYS A 266 -15.42 0.14 -5.58
N ALA A 267 -15.92 -0.24 -4.41
CA ALA A 267 -15.06 -0.52 -3.28
C ALA A 267 -14.09 -1.65 -3.64
N LEU A 268 -12.82 -1.50 -3.25
CA LEU A 268 -11.79 -2.52 -3.48
C LEU A 268 -12.20 -3.86 -2.86
N SER A 269 -12.72 -3.82 -1.62
CA SER A 269 -13.27 -4.98 -0.91
C SER A 269 -14.36 -5.71 -1.71
N GLU A 270 -15.25 -4.97 -2.37
CA GLU A 270 -16.29 -5.55 -3.25
C GLU A 270 -15.69 -6.27 -4.45
N LEU A 271 -14.68 -5.68 -5.10
CA LEU A 271 -13.99 -6.28 -6.25
C LEU A 271 -13.28 -7.59 -5.85
N LEU A 272 -12.54 -7.56 -4.73
CA LEU A 272 -11.87 -8.74 -4.18
C LEU A 272 -12.89 -9.85 -3.87
N SER A 273 -13.97 -9.52 -3.15
CA SER A 273 -15.01 -10.49 -2.79
C SER A 273 -15.73 -11.07 -4.02
N LYS A 274 -16.02 -10.25 -5.03
CA LYS A 274 -16.70 -10.71 -6.26
C LYS A 274 -15.83 -11.66 -7.05
N PHE A 275 -14.55 -11.34 -7.22
CA PHE A 275 -13.61 -12.20 -7.94
C PHE A 275 -13.39 -13.53 -7.20
N LYS A 276 -13.16 -13.48 -5.88
CA LYS A 276 -13.06 -14.67 -5.02
C LYS A 276 -14.28 -15.58 -5.14
N THR A 277 -15.48 -15.00 -5.16
CA THR A 277 -16.73 -15.76 -5.33
C THR A 277 -16.86 -16.41 -6.71
N LYS A 278 -16.40 -15.71 -7.76
CA LYS A 278 -16.50 -16.15 -9.15
C LYS A 278 -15.53 -17.29 -9.47
N GLU A 279 -14.28 -17.18 -9.05
CA GLU A 279 -13.21 -18.12 -9.42
C GLU A 279 -13.01 -19.22 -8.37
N GLY A 280 -13.47 -19.03 -7.13
CA GLY A 280 -13.39 -20.06 -6.08
C GLY A 280 -11.95 -20.51 -5.82
N GLU A 281 -11.68 -21.81 -6.01
CA GLU A 281 -10.34 -22.40 -5.84
C GLU A 281 -9.35 -21.99 -6.95
N GLU A 282 -9.81 -21.43 -8.08
CA GLU A 282 -8.97 -20.96 -9.19
C GLU A 282 -8.59 -19.47 -9.07
N ALA A 283 -8.91 -18.79 -7.96
CA ALA A 283 -8.66 -17.36 -7.77
C ALA A 283 -7.16 -16.96 -7.83
N THR A 284 -6.24 -17.92 -7.69
CA THR A 284 -4.80 -17.72 -7.85
C THR A 284 -4.32 -17.81 -9.31
N SER A 285 -5.20 -18.20 -10.23
CA SER A 285 -4.89 -18.28 -11.66
C SER A 285 -4.67 -16.89 -12.24
N GLY A 286 -3.43 -16.60 -12.68
CA GLY A 286 -3.10 -15.34 -13.34
C GLY A 286 -3.93 -15.08 -14.60
N PHE A 287 -4.38 -16.14 -15.29
CA PHE A 287 -5.28 -16.02 -16.44
C PHE A 287 -6.67 -15.52 -16.04
N GLY A 288 -7.25 -16.11 -14.98
CA GLY A 288 -8.56 -15.70 -14.46
C GLY A 288 -8.55 -14.25 -13.95
N GLN A 289 -7.49 -13.88 -13.23
CA GLN A 289 -7.28 -12.50 -12.76
C GLN A 289 -7.22 -11.52 -13.94
N GLN A 290 -6.45 -11.85 -14.98
CA GLN A 290 -6.29 -11.00 -16.16
C GLN A 290 -7.60 -10.81 -16.92
N GLU A 291 -8.35 -11.89 -17.17
CA GLU A 291 -9.63 -11.81 -17.87
C GLU A 291 -10.66 -11.01 -17.08
N TYR A 292 -10.71 -11.17 -15.75
CA TYR A 292 -11.61 -10.39 -14.91
C TYR A 292 -11.24 -8.90 -14.90
N ALA A 293 -9.96 -8.56 -14.70
CA ALA A 293 -9.51 -7.17 -14.73
C ALA A 293 -9.81 -6.51 -16.09
N LYS A 294 -9.50 -7.18 -17.20
CA LYS A 294 -9.83 -6.68 -18.56
C LYS A 294 -11.33 -6.49 -18.76
N SER A 295 -12.17 -7.37 -18.18
CA SER A 295 -13.62 -7.27 -18.28
C SER A 295 -14.19 -6.00 -17.62
N LEU A 296 -13.49 -5.44 -16.63
CA LEU A 296 -13.88 -4.21 -15.98
C LEU A 296 -13.53 -2.97 -16.82
N TYR A 297 -12.42 -3.00 -17.58
CA TYR A 297 -11.86 -1.82 -18.25
C TYR A 297 -12.01 -1.81 -19.78
N GLN A 298 -12.98 -2.54 -20.35
CA GLN A 298 -13.07 -2.77 -21.80
C GLN A 298 -13.08 -1.48 -22.66
N ASP A 299 -13.63 -0.38 -22.11
CA ASP A 299 -13.95 0.85 -22.83
C ASP A 299 -13.09 2.08 -22.47
N ILE A 300 -12.01 1.89 -21.68
CA ILE A 300 -11.23 2.98 -21.09
C ILE A 300 -9.94 3.28 -21.90
N PRO A 301 -9.71 4.54 -22.33
CA PRO A 301 -8.40 4.96 -22.83
C PRO A 301 -7.32 4.82 -21.75
N GLY A 302 -6.16 4.24 -22.10
CA GLY A 302 -5.10 3.98 -21.12
C GLY A 302 -5.41 2.85 -20.13
N ARG A 303 -6.41 2.00 -20.43
CA ARG A 303 -6.84 0.86 -19.58
C ARG A 303 -5.72 -0.07 -19.12
N ASP A 304 -4.61 -0.13 -19.85
CA ASP A 304 -3.52 -1.05 -19.54
C ASP A 304 -2.92 -0.74 -18.17
N LYS A 305 -2.83 0.53 -17.77
CA LYS A 305 -2.39 0.93 -16.42
C LYS A 305 -3.36 0.48 -15.34
N TYR A 306 -4.64 0.83 -15.48
CA TYR A 306 -5.69 0.43 -14.54
C TYR A 306 -5.80 -1.09 -14.39
N THR A 307 -5.68 -1.80 -15.52
CA THR A 307 -5.64 -3.27 -15.55
C THR A 307 -4.42 -3.78 -14.81
N SER A 308 -3.23 -3.21 -15.05
CA SER A 308 -1.99 -3.60 -14.38
C SER A 308 -2.05 -3.39 -12.87
N TRP A 309 -2.55 -2.24 -12.40
CA TRP A 309 -2.70 -1.97 -10.97
C TRP A 309 -3.66 -2.95 -10.32
N LEU A 310 -4.81 -3.21 -10.93
CA LEU A 310 -5.78 -4.16 -10.39
C LEU A 310 -5.28 -5.62 -10.45
N LEU A 311 -4.48 -5.96 -11.45
CA LEU A 311 -3.82 -7.26 -11.50
C LEU A 311 -2.83 -7.43 -10.35
N GLU A 312 -2.04 -6.41 -10.05
CA GLU A 312 -1.08 -6.45 -8.94
C GLU A 312 -1.82 -6.54 -7.58
N VAL A 313 -2.94 -5.83 -7.43
CA VAL A 313 -3.84 -5.98 -6.27
C VAL A 313 -4.26 -7.45 -6.10
N TYR A 314 -4.78 -8.09 -7.15
CA TYR A 314 -5.21 -9.49 -7.06
C TYR A 314 -4.04 -10.41 -6.78
N TYR A 315 -2.91 -10.21 -7.46
CA TYR A 315 -1.70 -10.98 -7.24
C TYR A 315 -1.29 -10.96 -5.76
N ILE A 316 -1.14 -9.76 -5.18
CA ILE A 316 -0.75 -9.59 -3.78
C ILE A 316 -1.81 -10.20 -2.86
N PHE A 317 -3.07 -9.82 -3.00
CA PHE A 317 -4.15 -10.28 -2.12
C PHE A 317 -4.27 -11.80 -2.09
N PHE A 318 -4.34 -12.44 -3.26
CA PHE A 318 -4.48 -13.90 -3.32
C PHE A 318 -3.20 -14.61 -2.90
N HIS A 319 -2.01 -14.03 -3.12
CA HIS A 319 -0.76 -14.62 -2.62
C HIS A 319 -0.62 -14.50 -1.10
N VAL A 320 -1.07 -13.40 -0.49
CA VAL A 320 -1.16 -13.31 0.98
C VAL A 320 -2.18 -14.32 1.49
N GLN A 321 -3.28 -14.50 0.76
CA GLN A 321 -4.31 -15.47 1.11
C GLN A 321 -3.84 -16.93 0.93
N THR A 322 -2.93 -17.26 0.00
CA THR A 322 -2.51 -18.66 -0.22
C THR A 322 -1.72 -19.26 0.93
N VAL A 323 -1.06 -18.47 1.78
CA VAL A 323 -0.47 -19.00 3.03
C VAL A 323 -1.54 -19.45 4.01
N THR A 324 -2.72 -18.85 3.96
CA THR A 324 -3.93 -19.34 4.65
C THR A 324 -4.58 -20.55 3.94
N ILE A 325 -4.10 -20.91 2.74
CA ILE A 325 -4.66 -21.91 1.82
C ILE A 325 -3.54 -22.75 1.17
N ILE A 326 -2.45 -23.14 1.88
CA ILE A 326 -1.48 -24.07 1.29
C ILE A 326 -2.11 -25.46 1.25
N LYS A 327 -2.87 -25.70 0.17
CA LYS A 327 -3.15 -27.00 -0.44
C LYS A 327 -2.34 -27.05 -1.73
N GLU A 328 -1.03 -27.31 -1.68
CA GLU A 328 -0.33 -27.77 -2.90
C GLU A 328 0.41 -29.09 -2.69
N PRO A 329 0.36 -30.00 -3.69
CA PRO A 329 0.71 -31.40 -3.52
C PRO A 329 2.22 -31.57 -3.64
N ILE A 330 2.90 -31.65 -2.50
CA ILE A 330 4.29 -32.11 -2.48
C ILE A 330 4.27 -33.62 -2.66
N TYR A 331 4.82 -34.10 -3.77
CA TYR A 331 5.10 -35.51 -3.99
C TYR A 331 5.99 -36.01 -2.84
N GLU A 332 5.47 -37.00 -2.10
CA GLU A 332 5.91 -37.49 -0.79
C GLU A 332 5.87 -36.45 0.35
N ILE A 333 4.64 -36.13 0.78
CA ILE A 333 4.42 -35.50 2.08
C ILE A 333 4.92 -36.44 3.18
N ASN A 334 6.06 -36.12 3.78
CA ASN A 334 6.46 -36.76 5.03
C ASN A 334 5.66 -36.17 6.20
N GLU A 335 5.56 -36.90 7.32
CA GLU A 335 4.74 -36.48 8.47
C GLU A 335 5.12 -35.09 9.02
N SER A 336 6.39 -34.66 8.87
CA SER A 336 6.85 -33.34 9.33
C SER A 336 6.28 -32.20 8.49
N VAL A 337 6.24 -32.36 7.17
CA VAL A 337 5.62 -31.37 6.26
C VAL A 337 4.12 -31.27 6.52
N GLN A 338 3.44 -32.41 6.70
CA GLN A 338 2.01 -32.41 7.02
C GLN A 338 1.74 -31.81 8.41
N TYR A 339 2.59 -32.09 9.41
CA TYR A 339 2.49 -31.49 10.74
C TYR A 339 2.54 -29.96 10.66
N ASN A 340 3.50 -29.39 9.92
CA ASN A 340 3.62 -27.95 9.76
C ASN A 340 2.42 -27.36 9.00
N SER A 341 1.95 -28.03 7.94
CA SER A 341 0.78 -27.61 7.16
C SER A 341 -0.51 -27.61 8.01
N ASP A 342 -0.71 -28.65 8.80
CA ASP A 342 -1.83 -28.75 9.75
C ASP A 342 -1.77 -27.64 10.79
N LEU A 343 -0.58 -27.35 11.32
CA LEU A 343 -0.37 -26.30 12.31
C LEU A 343 -0.67 -24.91 11.73
N VAL A 344 -0.19 -24.64 10.51
CA VAL A 344 -0.49 -23.39 9.79
C VAL A 344 -1.99 -23.22 9.59
N SER A 345 -2.66 -24.30 9.17
CA SER A 345 -4.10 -24.31 8.94
C SER A 345 -4.89 -24.03 10.22
N LEU A 346 -4.52 -24.68 11.33
CA LEU A 346 -5.16 -24.49 12.63
C LEU A 346 -5.07 -23.04 13.12
N TYR A 347 -3.89 -22.43 13.08
CA TYR A 347 -3.73 -21.02 13.48
C TYR A 347 -4.46 -20.06 12.55
N THR A 348 -4.37 -20.31 11.24
CA THR A 348 -5.09 -19.55 10.23
C THR A 348 -6.59 -19.54 10.51
N TRP A 349 -7.17 -20.71 10.82
CA TRP A 349 -8.58 -20.81 11.13
C TRP A 349 -8.90 -20.20 12.48
N PHE A 350 -7.99 -20.29 13.46
CA PHE A 350 -8.21 -19.78 14.81
C PHE A 350 -8.35 -18.26 14.84
N LEU A 351 -7.53 -17.55 14.05
CA LEU A 351 -7.58 -16.09 13.99
C LEU A 351 -8.84 -15.54 13.30
N VAL A 352 -9.63 -16.38 12.62
CA VAL A 352 -10.82 -15.96 11.87
C VAL A 352 -12.03 -16.73 12.37
N GLU A 353 -12.88 -16.10 13.19
CA GLU A 353 -14.02 -16.74 13.86
C GLU A 353 -14.93 -17.51 12.89
N SER A 354 -15.16 -16.97 11.67
CA SER A 354 -15.96 -17.63 10.63
C SER A 354 -15.39 -18.96 10.13
N ARG A 355 -14.09 -19.23 10.38
CA ARG A 355 -13.39 -20.46 9.99
C ARG A 355 -13.27 -21.48 11.12
N TRP A 356 -13.76 -21.19 12.33
CA TRP A 356 -13.61 -22.10 13.47
C TRP A 356 -14.22 -23.49 13.26
N ASN A 357 -15.27 -23.62 12.42
CA ASN A 357 -15.83 -24.94 12.07
C ASN A 357 -14.76 -25.87 11.46
N ASN A 358 -13.80 -25.34 10.70
CA ASN A 358 -12.71 -26.12 10.12
C ASN A 358 -11.82 -26.75 11.20
N ILE A 359 -11.65 -26.07 12.35
CA ILE A 359 -10.88 -26.59 13.49
C ILE A 359 -11.60 -27.78 14.13
N VAL A 360 -12.92 -27.69 14.30
CA VAL A 360 -13.73 -28.79 14.83
C VAL A 360 -13.68 -29.99 13.89
N ASP A 361 -13.85 -29.75 12.59
CA ASP A 361 -13.77 -30.80 11.57
C ASP A 361 -12.39 -31.47 11.55
N TYR A 362 -11.31 -30.68 11.66
CA TYR A 362 -9.96 -31.17 11.76
C TYR A 362 -9.77 -32.08 12.98
N PHE A 363 -10.16 -31.64 14.18
CA PHE A 363 -9.96 -32.42 15.40
C PHE A 363 -10.89 -33.64 15.49
N LYS A 364 -12.03 -33.66 14.79
CA LYS A 364 -12.87 -34.84 14.61
C LYS A 364 -12.34 -35.82 13.57
N SER A 365 -11.48 -35.38 12.67
CA SER A 365 -10.90 -36.24 11.64
C SER A 365 -10.04 -37.36 12.25
N LYS A 366 -9.98 -38.50 11.53
CA LYS A 366 -9.15 -39.65 11.92
C LYS A 366 -7.66 -39.48 11.57
N ASN A 367 -7.34 -38.54 10.69
CA ASN A 367 -6.01 -38.36 10.12
C ASN A 367 -5.28 -37.12 10.69
N LYS A 368 -5.74 -36.56 11.82
CA LYS A 368 -5.09 -35.42 12.47
C LYS A 368 -3.68 -35.79 12.92
N ILE A 369 -2.70 -34.94 12.58
CA ILE A 369 -1.31 -35.08 13.02
C ILE A 369 -1.04 -34.17 14.22
N VAL A 370 -1.50 -32.92 14.16
CA VAL A 370 -1.40 -31.98 15.28
C VAL A 370 -2.47 -32.29 16.31
N LYS A 371 -2.06 -32.52 17.56
CA LYS A 371 -2.97 -32.76 18.68
C LYS A 371 -3.41 -31.44 19.31
N LEU A 372 -4.61 -31.40 19.88
CA LEU A 372 -5.14 -30.21 20.56
C LEU A 372 -4.18 -29.66 21.64
N PRO A 373 -3.59 -30.48 22.54
CA PRO A 373 -2.61 -29.99 23.52
C PRO A 373 -1.40 -29.28 22.89
N VAL A 374 -0.96 -29.72 21.71
CA VAL A 374 0.18 -29.10 21.00
C VAL A 374 -0.20 -27.73 20.46
N PHE A 375 -1.38 -27.63 19.84
CA PHE A 375 -1.93 -26.36 19.35
C PHE A 375 -2.17 -25.37 20.49
N LEU A 376 -2.76 -25.82 21.60
CA LEU A 376 -2.99 -25.00 22.79
C LEU A 376 -1.68 -24.59 23.45
N HIS A 377 -0.70 -25.49 23.59
CA HIS A 377 0.58 -25.19 24.24
C HIS A 377 1.31 -24.06 23.52
N GLN A 378 1.37 -24.13 22.19
CA GLN A 378 1.98 -23.07 21.41
C GLN A 378 1.16 -21.78 21.48
N SER A 379 -0.17 -21.84 21.43
CA SER A 379 -1.03 -20.69 21.64
C SER A 379 -0.74 -20.00 22.99
N MET A 380 -0.57 -20.77 24.07
CA MET A 380 -0.24 -20.25 25.40
C MET A 380 1.12 -19.55 25.45
N ASN A 381 2.10 -20.01 24.68
CA ASN A 381 3.43 -19.39 24.60
C ASN A 381 3.43 -18.12 23.73
N THR A 382 2.43 -17.99 22.85
CA THR A 382 2.31 -16.89 21.90
C THR A 382 1.50 -15.72 22.45
N PHE A 383 0.35 -16.02 23.07
CA PHE A 383 -0.63 -15.00 23.42
C PHE A 383 -0.47 -14.52 24.86
N ASN A 384 -0.52 -13.20 25.06
CA ASN A 384 -0.51 -12.61 26.40
C ASN A 384 -1.94 -12.48 26.95
N ILE A 385 -2.28 -13.25 27.98
CA ILE A 385 -3.58 -13.22 28.68
C ILE A 385 -3.78 -12.00 29.58
N GLU A 386 -2.76 -11.16 29.74
CA GLU A 386 -2.95 -9.83 30.32
C GLU A 386 -3.76 -8.91 29.38
N ASN A 387 -3.83 -9.22 28.08
CA ASN A 387 -4.67 -8.51 27.13
C ASN A 387 -6.12 -9.03 27.20
N GLN A 388 -7.06 -8.15 27.55
CA GLN A 388 -8.48 -8.49 27.69
C GLN A 388 -9.11 -9.01 26.38
N GLU A 389 -8.72 -8.48 25.21
CA GLU A 389 -9.25 -8.95 23.91
C GLU A 389 -8.83 -10.39 23.63
N ILE A 390 -7.61 -10.76 24.03
CA ILE A 390 -7.10 -12.12 23.93
C ILE A 390 -7.90 -13.05 24.85
N VAL A 391 -8.14 -12.64 26.10
CA VAL A 391 -8.97 -13.41 27.03
C VAL A 391 -10.37 -13.64 26.46
N GLU A 392 -11.01 -12.60 25.94
CA GLU A 392 -12.33 -12.70 25.31
C GLU A 392 -12.34 -13.62 24.09
N MET A 393 -11.32 -13.54 23.23
CA MET A 393 -11.15 -14.44 22.09
C MET A 393 -11.03 -15.91 22.55
N PHE A 394 -10.19 -16.20 23.55
CA PHE A 394 -10.03 -17.56 24.04
C PHE A 394 -11.25 -18.08 24.80
N MET A 395 -12.00 -17.23 25.51
CA MET A 395 -13.28 -17.63 26.12
C MET A 395 -14.34 -17.99 25.07
N LYS A 396 -14.44 -17.19 23.99
CA LYS A 396 -15.33 -17.49 22.85
C LYS A 396 -14.91 -18.80 22.18
N PHE A 397 -13.61 -18.98 21.94
CA PHE A 397 -13.06 -20.17 21.30
C PHE A 397 -13.26 -21.43 22.18
N ASN A 398 -13.07 -21.32 23.49
CA ASN A 398 -13.35 -22.39 24.46
C ASN A 398 -14.80 -22.86 24.35
N SER A 399 -15.75 -21.92 24.43
CA SER A 399 -17.18 -22.18 24.27
C SER A 399 -17.50 -22.85 22.92
N PHE A 400 -16.80 -22.46 21.86
CA PHE A 400 -16.95 -23.04 20.54
C PHE A 400 -16.46 -24.49 20.47
N LEU A 401 -15.28 -24.79 21.02
CA LEU A 401 -14.73 -26.14 21.08
C LEU A 401 -15.57 -27.09 21.94
N GLN A 402 -16.14 -26.61 23.06
CA GLN A 402 -17.07 -27.37 23.89
C GLN A 402 -18.35 -27.74 23.12
N LYS A 403 -18.98 -26.77 22.44
CA LYS A 403 -20.13 -27.03 21.56
C LYS A 403 -19.80 -27.98 20.41
N GLY A 404 -18.56 -27.90 19.90
CA GLY A 404 -18.03 -28.80 18.90
C GLY A 404 -17.77 -30.22 19.41
N GLY A 405 -17.79 -30.46 20.72
CA GLY A 405 -17.44 -31.74 21.34
C GLY A 405 -15.94 -32.06 21.28
N ILE A 406 -15.09 -31.03 21.16
CA ILE A 406 -13.63 -31.14 21.14
C ILE A 406 -13.06 -31.06 22.57
N LEU A 407 -13.61 -30.15 23.38
CA LEU A 407 -13.33 -30.01 24.82
C LEU A 407 -14.55 -30.48 25.63
N LYS A 408 -14.32 -30.93 26.87
CA LYS A 408 -15.42 -31.20 27.81
C LYS A 408 -15.93 -29.88 28.41
N GLU A 409 -17.18 -29.87 28.89
CA GLU A 409 -17.77 -28.67 29.54
C GLU A 409 -17.01 -28.18 30.78
N ALA A 410 -16.26 -29.06 31.44
CA ALA A 410 -15.44 -28.72 32.61
C ALA A 410 -13.99 -28.36 32.26
N GLU A 411 -13.62 -28.37 30.98
CA GLU A 411 -12.29 -28.03 30.49
C GLU A 411 -12.33 -26.62 29.91
N ASP A 412 -11.65 -25.68 30.59
CA ASP A 412 -11.53 -24.30 30.17
C ASP A 412 -10.09 -23.98 29.76
N ILE A 413 -9.90 -23.34 28.60
CA ILE A 413 -8.56 -22.94 28.12
C ILE A 413 -7.93 -21.85 29.00
N VAL A 414 -8.77 -20.92 29.46
CA VAL A 414 -8.38 -19.80 30.33
C VAL A 414 -9.27 -19.85 31.56
N GLU A 415 -8.67 -19.79 32.74
CA GLU A 415 -9.34 -19.89 34.04
C GLU A 415 -9.21 -18.56 34.79
N PHE A 416 -10.27 -18.13 35.47
CA PHE A 416 -10.21 -16.98 36.37
C PHE A 416 -9.83 -17.45 37.77
N HIS A 417 -8.73 -16.93 38.31
CA HIS A 417 -8.29 -17.24 39.66
C HIS A 417 -8.81 -16.16 40.63
N GLU A 418 -9.71 -16.54 41.52
CA GLU A 418 -10.26 -15.61 42.52
C GLU A 418 -9.20 -15.09 43.51
N GLU A 419 -8.11 -15.84 43.72
CA GLU A 419 -7.06 -15.51 44.69
C GLU A 419 -6.26 -14.25 44.31
N ASP A 420 -5.97 -14.06 43.03
CA ASP A 420 -5.23 -12.90 42.51
C ASP A 420 -6.10 -12.00 41.62
N GLY A 421 -7.32 -12.42 41.30
CA GLY A 421 -8.26 -11.68 40.46
C GLY A 421 -7.81 -11.61 38.99
N GLN A 422 -6.99 -12.55 38.53
CA GLN A 422 -6.43 -12.57 37.18
C GLN A 422 -6.82 -13.83 36.42
N PHE A 423 -6.68 -13.77 35.09
CA PHE A 423 -6.83 -14.92 34.22
C PHE A 423 -5.51 -15.67 34.08
N HIS A 424 -5.59 -16.99 34.05
CA HIS A 424 -4.44 -17.90 33.92
C HIS A 424 -4.69 -18.92 32.82
N TRP A 425 -3.62 -19.36 32.15
CA TRP A 425 -3.68 -20.49 31.24
C TRP A 425 -3.91 -21.79 32.00
N ASN A 426 -4.87 -22.60 31.57
CA ASN A 426 -5.06 -23.94 32.10
C ASN A 426 -3.97 -24.89 31.61
N LYS A 427 -2.94 -25.10 32.43
CA LYS A 427 -1.78 -25.93 32.07
C LYS A 427 -2.10 -27.42 31.97
N ASP A 428 -3.21 -27.88 32.55
CA ASP A 428 -3.60 -29.28 32.52
C ASP A 428 -4.09 -29.72 31.13
N LEU A 429 -4.49 -28.77 30.28
CA LEU A 429 -4.89 -29.03 28.89
C LEU A 429 -3.70 -29.23 27.93
N VAL A 430 -2.50 -28.90 28.37
CA VAL A 430 -1.28 -28.93 27.54
C VAL A 430 -0.20 -29.90 28.03
N SER A 431 -0.44 -30.54 29.18
CA SER A 431 0.46 -31.52 29.82
C SER A 431 0.45 -32.92 29.21
#